data_AF-A0A1C5MFZ6-F1
#
_entry.id   AF-A0A1C5MFZ6-F1
#
_cell.length_a   1.000
_cell.length_b   1.000
_cell.length_c   1.000
_cell.angle_alpha   90.00
_cell.angle_beta   90.00
_cell.angle_gamma   90.00
#
_symmetry.space_group_name_H-M   'P 1'
#
loop_
_entity.id
_entity.type
_entity.pdbx_description
1 polymer ?
#
loop_
_entity_poly.entity_id
_entity_poly.type
_entity_poly.pdbx_seq_one_letter_code
_entity_poly.pdbx_strand_id
1 'polypeptide(L)'
;MYKTAAYAALASVHAQETRSEQMRLLYVALTRAQDKLILTVPLGMTKTGNPFAKAAAFLAAGAGETLNQQAGSFADWLRAALLVHPFGGPLRRLAGDLELPFVFTESEIMVTVQEAQPEPETPEQEPEAAEPVPADPALVAQLQEGFAWRYPAAKLAAVPAKVSVTSIVHKAEQTTLERPAFLSKDGLTAAEMGTALHAFLEHADFASLAAAKAAGTLEEAILAERQRQVDTRLVAPEIAEKLNAGRIRRFAESEAFAKICAAEKVLRELAFITALPASAVLTAQGASAQEAAAVQDEQVLVQGIADLVLVFPDHLELLDYKTDRRKTEADFLSAYRPQLNLYALAIDKRFAPKKVTYKGIYSLELGRLIEA
;
A
#
# COMPACT_ATOMS: atom_id res chain seq x y z
N MET A 1 20.19 -10.66 -15.71
CA MET A 1 18.83 -11.01 -16.20
C MET A 1 18.80 -10.70 -17.69
N TYR A 2 18.57 -11.67 -18.56
CA TYR A 2 18.54 -11.43 -20.00
C TYR A 2 17.25 -10.69 -20.37
N LYS A 3 17.36 -9.60 -21.14
CA LYS A 3 16.21 -8.87 -21.68
C LYS A 3 15.60 -9.72 -22.80
N THR A 4 14.65 -10.58 -22.46
CA THR A 4 13.89 -11.35 -23.44
C THR A 4 12.92 -10.44 -24.21
N ALA A 5 12.46 -10.88 -25.39
CA ALA A 5 11.46 -10.14 -26.15
C ALA A 5 10.18 -9.89 -25.35
N ALA A 6 9.75 -10.89 -24.55
CA ALA A 6 8.58 -10.77 -23.67
C ALA A 6 8.81 -9.72 -22.56
N TYR A 7 10.00 -9.68 -21.95
CA TYR A 7 10.35 -8.66 -20.97
C TYR A 7 10.34 -7.26 -21.59
N ALA A 8 10.88 -7.10 -22.79
CA ALA A 8 10.86 -5.81 -23.50
C ALA A 8 9.44 -5.36 -23.85
N ALA A 9 8.57 -6.29 -24.26
CA ALA A 9 7.16 -6.01 -24.53
C ALA A 9 6.42 -5.53 -23.25
N LEU A 10 6.57 -6.25 -22.13
CA LEU A 10 5.97 -5.87 -20.85
C LEU A 10 6.50 -4.52 -20.34
N ALA A 11 7.81 -4.29 -20.45
CA ALA A 11 8.42 -3.01 -20.06
C ALA A 11 7.88 -1.84 -20.91
N SER A 12 7.63 -2.07 -22.20
CA SER A 12 7.03 -1.06 -23.09
C SER A 12 5.59 -0.72 -22.67
N VAL A 13 4.78 -1.72 -22.36
CA VAL A 13 3.39 -1.54 -21.88
C VAL A 13 3.37 -0.75 -20.58
N HIS A 14 4.16 -1.16 -19.57
CA HIS A 14 4.24 -0.43 -18.30
C HIS A 14 4.71 1.02 -18.47
N ALA A 15 5.68 1.27 -19.36
CA ALA A 15 6.14 2.63 -19.64
C ALA A 15 5.03 3.48 -20.30
N GLN A 16 4.21 2.88 -21.17
CA GLN A 16 3.07 3.55 -21.78
C GLN A 16 1.97 3.89 -20.76
N GLU A 17 1.62 2.96 -19.87
CA GLU A 17 0.66 3.19 -18.79
C GLU A 17 1.15 4.28 -17.83
N THR A 18 2.43 4.23 -17.45
CA THR A 18 3.06 5.24 -16.60
C THR A 18 2.99 6.62 -17.24
N ARG A 19 3.34 6.75 -18.53
CA ARG A 19 3.24 8.03 -19.26
C ARG A 19 1.80 8.53 -19.34
N SER A 20 0.83 7.64 -19.58
CA SER A 20 -0.60 7.99 -19.61
C SER A 20 -1.05 8.59 -18.28
N GLU A 21 -0.67 7.96 -17.16
CA GLU A 21 -0.99 8.47 -15.83
C GLU A 21 -0.30 9.80 -15.52
N GLN A 22 0.98 9.93 -15.90
CA GLN A 22 1.71 11.20 -15.77
C GLN A 22 1.05 12.33 -16.59
N MET A 23 0.61 12.07 -17.82
CA MET A 23 -0.14 13.07 -18.62
C MET A 23 -1.45 13.46 -17.93
N ARG A 24 -2.17 12.49 -17.36
CA ARG A 24 -3.41 12.76 -16.60
C ARG A 24 -3.16 13.67 -15.40
N LEU A 25 -2.08 13.43 -14.65
CA LEU A 25 -1.69 14.27 -13.52
C LEU A 25 -1.37 15.70 -13.96
N LEU A 26 -0.59 15.87 -15.04
CA LEU A 26 -0.28 17.19 -15.60
C LEU A 26 -1.56 17.92 -16.05
N TYR A 27 -2.47 17.22 -16.73
CA TYR A 27 -3.77 17.78 -17.14
C TYR A 27 -4.61 18.24 -15.94
N VAL A 28 -4.72 17.41 -14.91
CA VAL A 28 -5.46 17.77 -13.69
C VAL A 28 -4.82 18.97 -12.99
N ALA A 29 -3.49 19.02 -12.89
CA ALA A 29 -2.80 20.16 -12.30
C ALA A 29 -3.05 21.46 -13.07
N LEU A 30 -3.00 21.41 -14.41
CA LEU A 30 -3.24 22.56 -15.29
C LEU A 30 -4.69 23.06 -15.26
N THR A 31 -5.67 22.18 -15.01
CA THR A 31 -7.11 22.51 -15.09
C THR A 31 -7.79 22.75 -13.76
N ARG A 32 -7.19 22.30 -12.64
CA ARG A 32 -7.80 22.40 -11.31
C ARG A 32 -7.34 23.61 -10.50
N ALA A 33 -6.32 24.33 -10.95
CA ALA A 33 -5.89 25.56 -10.31
C ALA A 33 -7.02 26.60 -10.39
N GLN A 34 -7.47 27.10 -9.23
CA GLN A 34 -8.59 28.05 -9.14
C GLN A 34 -8.15 29.48 -9.45
N ASP A 35 -7.02 29.92 -8.87
CA ASP A 35 -6.56 31.31 -9.02
C ASP A 35 -5.24 31.41 -9.81
N LYS A 36 -4.22 30.62 -9.45
CA LYS A 36 -2.90 30.68 -10.07
C LYS A 36 -2.16 29.34 -9.97
N LEU A 37 -1.49 28.95 -11.06
CA LEU A 37 -0.57 27.80 -11.09
C LEU A 37 0.85 28.29 -11.40
N ILE A 38 1.83 27.85 -10.61
CA ILE A 38 3.25 28.10 -10.84
C ILE A 38 3.91 26.75 -11.08
N LEU A 39 4.49 26.56 -12.26
CA LEU A 39 5.24 25.35 -12.63
C LEU A 39 6.72 25.69 -12.76
N THR A 40 7.56 25.06 -11.94
CA THR A 40 9.01 25.18 -12.01
C THR A 40 9.58 23.92 -12.63
N VAL A 41 10.28 24.06 -13.75
CA VAL A 41 10.78 22.91 -14.51
C VAL A 41 12.24 23.16 -14.91
N PRO A 42 13.16 22.23 -14.60
CA PRO A 42 14.53 22.33 -15.09
C PRO A 42 14.54 22.17 -16.62
N LEU A 43 15.04 23.18 -17.33
CA LEU A 43 15.07 23.16 -18.80
C LEU A 43 16.09 22.15 -19.36
N GLY A 44 17.06 21.73 -18.55
CA GLY A 44 18.05 20.71 -18.90
C GLY A 44 19.01 21.13 -20.02
N MET A 45 19.16 22.43 -20.28
CA MET A 45 20.12 22.95 -21.25
C MET A 45 21.52 22.81 -20.69
N THR A 46 22.41 22.17 -21.45
CA THR A 46 23.82 22.03 -21.13
C THR A 46 24.68 22.67 -22.21
N LYS A 47 25.98 22.82 -21.98
CA LYS A 47 26.93 23.39 -22.96
C LYS A 47 26.91 22.67 -24.32
N THR A 48 26.50 21.40 -24.35
CA THR A 48 26.48 20.53 -25.55
C THR A 48 25.09 20.02 -25.91
N GLY A 49 24.07 20.30 -25.10
CA GLY A 49 22.73 19.71 -25.25
C GLY A 49 21.63 20.76 -25.16
N ASN A 50 20.83 20.85 -26.22
CA ASN A 50 19.65 21.71 -26.26
C ASN A 50 18.39 20.86 -26.46
N PRO A 51 17.63 20.58 -25.38
CA PRO A 51 16.39 19.83 -25.46
C PRO A 51 15.33 20.46 -26.38
N PHE A 52 15.32 21.79 -26.55
CA PHE A 52 14.43 22.48 -27.49
C PHE A 52 14.80 22.19 -28.94
N ALA A 53 16.10 22.22 -29.28
CA ALA A 53 16.56 21.85 -30.61
C ALA A 53 16.24 20.38 -30.95
N LYS A 54 16.42 19.46 -29.98
CA LYS A 54 16.05 18.04 -30.15
C LYS A 54 14.55 17.89 -30.41
N ALA A 55 13.71 18.52 -29.59
CA ALA A 55 12.26 18.44 -29.75
C ALA A 55 11.81 19.05 -31.09
N ALA A 56 12.36 20.21 -31.48
CA ALA A 56 12.06 20.85 -32.75
C ALA A 56 12.45 19.97 -33.95
N ALA A 57 13.61 19.29 -33.91
CA ALA A 57 14.01 18.37 -34.98
C ALA A 57 13.04 17.20 -35.17
N PHE A 58 12.54 16.60 -34.08
CA PHE A 58 11.52 15.55 -34.16
C PHE A 58 10.20 16.07 -34.72
N LEU A 59 9.78 17.25 -34.30
CA LEU A 59 8.53 17.88 -34.77
C LEU A 59 8.62 18.26 -36.26
N ALA A 60 9.74 18.84 -36.69
CA ALA A 60 10.00 19.17 -38.10
C ALA A 60 10.01 17.91 -39.00
N ALA A 61 10.51 16.79 -38.49
CA ALA A 61 10.50 15.50 -39.18
C ALA A 61 9.13 14.79 -39.18
N GLY A 62 8.07 15.40 -38.63
CA GLY A 62 6.75 14.76 -38.48
C GLY A 62 6.72 13.64 -37.43
N ALA A 63 7.76 13.49 -36.62
CA ALA A 63 7.91 12.43 -35.62
C ALA A 63 7.41 12.87 -34.22
N GLY A 64 6.34 13.68 -34.18
CA GLY A 64 5.76 14.20 -32.93
C GLY A 64 5.21 13.11 -32.02
N GLU A 65 4.63 12.04 -32.60
CA GLU A 65 4.16 10.88 -31.82
C GLU A 65 5.32 10.15 -31.16
N THR A 66 6.42 9.92 -31.89
CA THR A 66 7.64 9.31 -31.36
C THR A 66 8.25 10.16 -30.24
N LEU A 67 8.25 11.49 -30.39
CA LEU A 67 8.71 12.41 -29.35
C LEU A 67 7.85 12.28 -28.08
N ASN A 68 6.52 12.19 -28.23
CA ASN A 68 5.60 11.99 -27.12
C ASN A 68 5.81 10.64 -26.41
N GLN A 69 6.01 9.57 -27.17
CA GLN A 69 6.28 8.23 -26.63
C GLN A 69 7.63 8.16 -25.88
N GLN A 70 8.58 9.05 -26.20
CA GLN A 70 9.89 9.13 -25.55
C GLN A 70 9.94 10.13 -24.38
N ALA A 71 8.83 10.80 -24.06
CA ALA A 71 8.79 11.75 -22.95
C ALA A 71 9.09 11.07 -21.61
N GLY A 72 10.08 11.60 -20.89
CA GLY A 72 10.50 11.10 -19.58
C GLY A 72 10.06 12.00 -18.42
N SER A 73 9.50 13.18 -18.73
CA SER A 73 9.12 14.19 -17.75
C SER A 73 8.01 15.11 -18.28
N PHE A 74 7.34 15.83 -17.38
CA PHE A 74 6.38 16.89 -17.76
C PHE A 74 7.01 17.97 -18.63
N ALA A 75 8.32 18.24 -18.45
CA ALA A 75 9.09 19.19 -19.23
C ALA A 75 9.05 18.88 -20.73
N ASP A 76 9.08 17.60 -21.09
CA ASP A 76 9.13 17.16 -22.49
C ASP A 76 7.83 17.45 -23.22
N TRP A 77 6.69 17.25 -22.56
CA TRP A 77 5.38 17.58 -23.11
C TRP A 77 5.15 19.09 -23.21
N LEU A 78 5.47 19.84 -22.14
CA LEU A 78 5.36 21.30 -22.15
C LEU A 78 6.25 21.91 -23.24
N ARG A 79 7.47 21.40 -23.41
CA ARG A 79 8.39 21.83 -24.47
C ARG A 79 7.82 21.60 -25.86
N ALA A 80 7.33 20.40 -26.13
CA ALA A 80 6.73 20.07 -27.43
C ALA A 80 5.52 20.97 -27.73
N ALA A 81 4.63 21.15 -26.74
CA ALA A 81 3.45 22.01 -26.87
C ALA A 81 3.81 23.48 -27.11
N LEU A 82 4.79 24.02 -26.38
CA LEU A 82 5.23 25.41 -26.54
C LEU A 82 5.92 25.67 -27.88
N LEU A 83 6.64 24.69 -28.44
CA LEU A 83 7.30 24.83 -29.75
C LEU A 83 6.30 24.92 -30.91
N VAL A 84 5.19 24.20 -30.84
CA VAL A 84 4.12 24.23 -31.87
C VAL A 84 3.07 25.32 -31.61
N HIS A 85 3.15 26.03 -30.48
CA HIS A 85 2.24 27.12 -30.15
C HIS A 85 2.53 28.35 -31.03
N PRO A 86 1.51 29.08 -31.54
CA PRO A 86 1.71 30.29 -32.35
C PRO A 86 2.69 31.30 -31.71
N PHE A 87 2.47 31.64 -30.43
CA PHE A 87 3.35 32.55 -29.65
C PHE A 87 4.68 31.94 -29.14
N GLY A 88 5.02 30.70 -29.49
CA GLY A 88 6.27 30.03 -29.08
C GLY A 88 7.56 30.55 -29.72
N GLY A 89 7.52 31.69 -30.42
CA GLY A 89 8.63 32.23 -31.23
C GLY A 89 9.97 32.36 -30.49
N PRO A 90 10.02 32.88 -29.24
CA PRO A 90 11.27 32.96 -28.48
C PRO A 90 11.93 31.60 -28.25
N LEU A 91 11.16 30.53 -28.05
CA LEU A 91 11.70 29.18 -27.86
C LEU A 91 12.13 28.54 -29.18
N ARG A 92 11.48 28.86 -30.30
CA ARG A 92 11.92 28.41 -31.63
C ARG A 92 13.27 29.01 -32.03
N ARG A 93 13.52 30.27 -31.68
CA ARG A 93 14.84 30.90 -31.82
C ARG A 93 15.92 30.15 -31.05
N LEU A 94 15.62 29.73 -29.81
CA LEU A 94 16.52 28.86 -29.05
C LEU A 94 16.69 27.48 -29.68
N ALA A 95 15.71 26.98 -30.43
CA ALA A 95 15.72 25.67 -31.06
C ALA A 95 16.36 25.63 -32.46
N GLY A 96 16.92 26.75 -32.94
CA GLY A 96 17.55 26.84 -34.26
C GLY A 96 16.62 27.19 -35.41
N ASP A 97 15.46 27.83 -35.11
CA ASP A 97 14.53 28.40 -36.09
C ASP A 97 14.06 27.40 -37.19
N LEU A 98 13.85 26.14 -36.80
CA LEU A 98 13.24 25.15 -37.68
C LEU A 98 11.79 25.51 -38.00
N GLU A 99 11.36 25.24 -39.23
CA GLU A 99 9.95 25.31 -39.62
C GLU A 99 9.17 24.18 -38.93
N LEU A 100 8.23 24.56 -38.06
CA LEU A 100 7.41 23.63 -37.28
C LEU A 100 5.93 23.79 -37.63
N PRO A 101 5.14 22.70 -37.60
CA PRO A 101 3.69 22.80 -37.76
C PRO A 101 3.09 23.54 -36.56
N PHE A 102 2.36 24.62 -36.83
CA PHE A 102 1.61 25.31 -35.77
C PHE A 102 0.30 24.61 -35.51
N VAL A 103 -0.01 24.43 -34.23
CA VAL A 103 -1.31 23.92 -33.79
C VAL A 103 -2.19 25.13 -33.48
N PHE A 104 -3.37 25.19 -34.11
CA PHE A 104 -4.35 26.23 -33.82
C PHE A 104 -4.83 26.10 -32.38
N THR A 105 -4.82 27.21 -31.65
CA THR A 105 -5.20 27.29 -30.24
C THR A 105 -5.75 28.68 -29.95
N GLU A 106 -6.74 28.75 -29.07
CA GLU A 106 -7.33 30.01 -28.60
C GLU A 106 -6.55 30.62 -27.42
N SER A 107 -5.51 29.93 -26.94
CA SER A 107 -4.70 30.37 -25.80
C SER A 107 -3.76 31.52 -26.15
N GLU A 108 -3.73 32.53 -25.28
CA GLU A 108 -2.71 33.58 -25.29
C GLU A 108 -1.60 33.24 -24.28
N ILE A 109 -0.36 33.08 -24.76
CA ILE A 109 0.79 32.84 -23.90
C ILE A 109 1.84 33.93 -24.12
N MET A 110 2.46 34.37 -23.02
CA MET A 110 3.63 35.23 -23.05
C MET A 110 4.86 34.37 -22.74
N VAL A 111 5.83 34.37 -23.65
CA VAL A 111 7.07 33.63 -23.49
C VAL A 111 8.23 34.61 -23.39
N THR A 112 8.92 34.58 -22.26
CA THR A 112 10.12 35.39 -22.01
C THR A 112 11.31 34.47 -21.86
N VAL A 113 12.36 34.73 -22.63
CA VAL A 113 13.66 34.07 -22.48
C VAL A 113 14.62 35.08 -21.89
N GLN A 114 15.20 34.77 -20.74
CA GLN A 114 16.26 35.57 -20.12
C GLN A 114 17.56 34.78 -20.17
N GLU A 115 18.61 35.41 -20.69
CA GLU A 115 19.95 34.87 -20.55
C GLU A 115 20.37 34.96 -19.08
N ALA A 116 20.93 33.88 -18.55
CA ALA A 116 21.47 33.89 -17.20
C ALA A 116 22.59 34.93 -17.14
N GLN A 117 22.36 36.02 -16.41
CA GLN A 117 23.43 36.93 -16.06
C GLN A 117 24.42 36.16 -15.16
N PRO A 118 25.73 36.39 -15.29
CA PRO A 118 26.67 35.82 -14.33
C PRO A 118 26.20 36.20 -12.93
N GLU A 119 26.04 35.19 -12.06
CA GLU A 119 25.74 35.44 -10.65
C GLU A 119 26.71 36.50 -10.14
N PRO A 120 26.22 37.60 -9.54
CA PRO A 120 27.12 38.57 -8.93
C PRO A 120 28.03 37.82 -7.93
N GLU A 121 29.35 38.03 -8.01
CA GLU A 121 30.34 37.40 -7.11
C GLU A 121 30.14 37.78 -5.63
N THR A 122 29.26 38.75 -5.39
CA THR A 122 28.76 39.06 -4.06
C THR A 122 27.45 38.29 -3.90
N PRO A 123 27.30 37.38 -2.91
CA PRO A 123 25.96 36.91 -2.58
C PRO A 123 25.11 38.16 -2.39
N GLU A 124 24.02 38.27 -3.16
CA GLU A 124 22.97 39.22 -2.81
C GLU A 124 22.71 38.96 -1.33
N GLN A 125 23.03 39.94 -0.48
CA GLN A 125 22.53 39.92 0.88
C GLN A 125 21.03 39.70 0.69
N GLU A 126 20.52 38.54 1.13
CA GLU A 126 19.08 38.37 1.33
C GLU A 126 18.63 39.68 1.95
N PRO A 127 17.75 40.47 1.28
CA PRO A 127 17.41 41.80 1.77
C PRO A 127 17.06 41.61 3.23
N GLU A 128 17.86 42.22 4.11
CA GLU A 128 17.75 42.07 5.56
C GLU A 128 16.27 42.17 5.87
N ALA A 129 15.67 41.02 6.26
CA ALA A 129 14.23 40.82 6.19
C ALA A 129 13.58 42.06 6.77
N ALA A 130 12.94 42.85 5.91
CA ALA A 130 12.47 44.19 6.29
C ALA A 130 11.73 44.07 7.61
N GLU A 131 12.06 44.93 8.58
CA GLU A 131 11.46 44.87 9.92
C GLU A 131 9.97 44.58 9.77
N PRO A 132 9.45 43.50 10.39
CA PRO A 132 8.11 43.03 10.10
C PRO A 132 7.13 44.18 10.35
N VAL A 133 6.51 44.65 9.27
CA VAL A 133 5.50 45.70 9.34
C VAL A 133 4.44 45.22 10.34
N PRO A 134 4.12 46.00 11.38
CA PRO A 134 3.13 45.59 12.36
C PRO A 134 1.81 45.28 11.64
N ALA A 135 1.28 44.09 11.87
CA ALA A 135 0.04 43.66 11.24
C ALA A 135 -1.10 44.61 11.61
N ASP A 136 -1.92 44.99 10.63
CA ASP A 136 -3.09 45.82 10.86
C ASP A 136 -4.06 45.11 11.84
N PRO A 137 -4.30 45.67 13.04
CA PRO A 137 -5.16 45.05 14.04
C PRO A 137 -6.60 44.82 13.55
N ALA A 138 -7.11 45.70 12.68
CA ALA A 138 -8.46 45.58 12.14
C ALA A 138 -8.57 44.41 11.16
N LEU A 139 -7.58 44.27 10.28
CA LEU A 139 -7.50 43.13 9.35
C LEU A 139 -7.28 41.81 10.09
N VAL A 140 -6.43 41.79 11.12
CA VAL A 140 -6.22 40.60 11.96
C VAL A 140 -7.51 40.19 12.65
N ALA A 141 -8.26 41.12 13.23
CA ALA A 141 -9.55 40.82 13.87
C ALA A 141 -10.56 40.27 12.86
N GLN A 142 -10.66 40.85 11.66
CA GLN A 142 -11.54 40.37 10.59
C GLN A 142 -11.17 38.95 10.13
N LEU A 143 -9.87 38.68 9.96
CA LEU A 143 -9.39 37.34 9.60
C LEU A 143 -9.66 36.34 10.73
N GLN A 144 -9.41 36.72 11.99
CA GLN A 144 -9.70 35.87 13.14
C GLN A 144 -11.19 35.53 13.25
N GLU A 145 -12.08 36.49 12.99
CA GLU A 145 -13.52 36.26 12.94
C GLU A 145 -13.90 35.33 11.78
N GLY A 146 -13.30 35.52 10.60
CA GLY A 146 -13.47 34.63 9.44
C GLY A 146 -12.98 33.20 9.68
N PHE A 147 -11.93 33.02 10.50
CA PHE A 147 -11.38 31.70 10.88
C PHE A 147 -11.88 31.18 12.23
N ALA A 148 -12.82 31.87 12.89
CA ALA A 148 -13.34 31.47 14.20
C ALA A 148 -14.25 30.24 14.14
N TRP A 149 -14.73 29.86 12.95
CA TRP A 149 -15.57 28.69 12.77
C TRP A 149 -14.83 27.43 13.21
N ARG A 150 -15.46 26.67 14.12
CA ARG A 150 -14.97 25.37 14.57
C ARG A 150 -15.85 24.28 14.01
N TYR A 151 -15.25 23.30 13.35
CA TYR A 151 -15.97 22.14 12.85
C TYR A 151 -16.65 21.40 14.01
N PRO A 152 -17.99 21.28 14.02
CA PRO A 152 -18.72 20.67 15.14
C PRO A 152 -18.27 19.22 15.42
N ALA A 153 -17.85 18.50 14.37
CA ALA A 153 -17.38 17.14 14.42
C ALA A 153 -15.83 17.02 14.37
N ALA A 154 -15.10 18.02 14.87
CA ALA A 154 -13.62 18.00 14.88
C ALA A 154 -13.03 16.74 15.55
N LYS A 155 -13.71 16.18 16.55
CA LYS A 155 -13.29 14.91 17.19
C LYS A 155 -13.37 13.70 16.25
N LEU A 156 -14.28 13.72 15.28
CA LEU A 156 -14.42 12.67 14.26
C LEU A 156 -13.32 12.72 13.20
N ALA A 157 -12.65 13.87 13.02
CA ALA A 157 -11.53 13.96 12.09
C ALA A 157 -10.35 13.06 12.46
N ALA A 158 -10.25 12.66 13.74
CA ALA A 158 -9.26 11.70 14.22
C ALA A 158 -9.68 10.23 14.03
N VAL A 159 -10.96 9.97 13.72
CA VAL A 159 -11.47 8.62 13.50
C VAL A 159 -11.21 8.21 12.05
N PRO A 160 -10.45 7.13 11.81
CA PRO A 160 -10.20 6.69 10.45
C PRO A 160 -11.48 6.13 9.82
N ALA A 161 -11.80 6.55 8.60
CA ALA A 161 -12.98 6.03 7.88
C ALA A 161 -12.84 4.54 7.50
N LYS A 162 -11.60 4.10 7.23
CA LYS A 162 -11.26 2.73 6.87
C LYS A 162 -9.96 2.29 7.53
N VAL A 163 -9.93 1.08 8.06
CA VAL A 163 -8.74 0.47 8.69
C VAL A 163 -8.62 -1.01 8.34
N SER A 164 -7.39 -1.52 8.25
CA SER A 164 -7.16 -2.96 8.26
C SER A 164 -6.93 -3.44 9.70
N VAL A 165 -7.39 -4.65 10.05
CA VAL A 165 -7.15 -5.18 11.39
C VAL A 165 -5.66 -5.34 11.69
N THR A 166 -4.86 -5.72 10.69
CA THR A 166 -3.40 -5.78 10.81
C THR A 166 -2.79 -4.42 11.16
N SER A 167 -3.28 -3.32 10.58
CA SER A 167 -2.78 -1.96 10.87
C SER A 167 -3.12 -1.49 12.29
N ILE A 168 -4.20 -2.00 12.88
CA ILE A 168 -4.62 -1.66 14.24
C ILE A 168 -3.64 -2.24 15.26
N VAL A 169 -3.20 -3.47 15.03
CA VAL A 169 -2.33 -4.22 15.94
C VAL A 169 -0.86 -3.83 15.77
N HIS A 170 -0.43 -3.56 14.53
CA HIS A 170 0.95 -3.19 14.21
C HIS A 170 1.20 -1.68 14.18
N LYS A 171 0.28 -0.84 14.67
CA LYS A 171 0.51 0.63 14.71
C LYS A 171 1.76 1.01 15.55
N ALA A 172 2.19 0.15 16.47
CA ALA A 172 3.41 0.30 17.27
C ALA A 172 4.67 -0.33 16.64
N GLU A 173 4.51 -1.28 15.71
CA GLU A 173 5.62 -1.95 15.02
C GLU A 173 5.59 -1.48 13.56
N GLN A 174 6.44 -0.50 13.21
CA GLN A 174 6.64 -0.05 11.84
C GLN A 174 6.61 -1.26 10.89
N THR A 175 5.63 -1.28 9.99
CA THR A 175 5.49 -2.29 8.94
C THR A 175 6.82 -2.43 8.23
N THR A 176 7.56 -3.50 8.55
CA THR A 176 8.80 -3.84 7.87
C THR A 176 8.42 -4.15 6.44
N LEU A 177 8.79 -3.26 5.51
CA LEU A 177 8.63 -3.48 4.08
C LEU A 177 9.23 -4.85 3.73
N GLU A 178 8.46 -5.68 3.04
CA GLU A 178 8.94 -6.98 2.57
C GLU A 178 10.21 -6.78 1.74
N ARG A 179 11.21 -7.63 1.99
CA ARG A 179 12.52 -7.51 1.35
C ARG A 179 12.36 -7.81 -0.14
N PRO A 180 12.76 -6.89 -1.05
CA PRO A 180 12.70 -7.14 -2.47
C PRO A 180 13.45 -8.41 -2.88
N ALA A 181 12.86 -9.20 -3.77
CA ALA A 181 13.35 -10.52 -4.20
C ALA A 181 14.81 -10.56 -4.72
N PHE A 182 15.37 -9.41 -5.12
CA PHE A 182 16.76 -9.32 -5.58
C PHE A 182 17.80 -9.27 -4.44
N LEU A 183 17.36 -8.96 -3.21
CA LEU A 183 18.21 -8.98 -2.01
C LEU A 183 18.22 -10.36 -1.34
N SER A 184 17.40 -11.31 -1.78
CA SER A 184 17.19 -12.64 -1.17
C SER A 184 18.27 -13.69 -1.49
N LYS A 185 19.50 -13.25 -1.81
CA LYS A 185 20.61 -14.18 -2.15
C LYS A 185 21.14 -15.00 -0.96
N ASP A 186 20.78 -14.64 0.27
CA ASP A 186 21.29 -15.24 1.52
C ASP A 186 20.32 -16.25 2.18
N GLY A 187 19.30 -16.73 1.45
CA GLY A 187 18.29 -17.65 1.99
C GLY A 187 17.13 -16.94 2.71
N LEU A 188 16.17 -17.74 3.21
CA LEU A 188 14.93 -17.24 3.83
C LEU A 188 15.20 -16.79 5.26
N THR A 189 14.72 -15.60 5.60
CA THR A 189 14.67 -15.05 6.96
C THR A 189 13.67 -15.83 7.83
N ALA A 190 13.76 -15.63 9.15
CA ALA A 190 12.80 -16.24 10.08
C ALA A 190 11.35 -15.79 9.82
N ALA A 191 11.14 -14.55 9.38
CA ALA A 191 9.82 -14.02 9.03
C ALA A 191 9.27 -14.69 7.77
N GLU A 192 10.06 -14.77 6.70
CA GLU A 192 9.68 -15.45 5.45
C GLU A 192 9.38 -16.95 5.69
N MET A 193 10.13 -17.60 6.57
CA MET A 193 9.84 -18.99 6.99
C MET A 193 8.52 -19.10 7.77
N GLY A 194 8.17 -18.09 8.57
CA GLY A 194 6.87 -18.00 9.23
C GLY A 194 5.74 -17.90 8.23
N THR A 195 5.84 -16.96 7.28
CA THR A 195 4.87 -16.78 6.19
C THR A 195 4.72 -18.05 5.36
N ALA A 196 5.82 -18.72 5.02
CA ALA A 196 5.78 -19.98 4.28
C ALA A 196 5.05 -21.10 5.06
N LEU A 197 5.25 -21.17 6.38
CA LEU A 197 4.56 -22.15 7.23
C LEU A 197 3.07 -21.84 7.35
N HIS A 198 2.70 -20.56 7.42
CA HIS A 198 1.30 -20.11 7.40
C HIS A 198 0.61 -20.49 6.08
N ALA A 199 1.22 -20.15 4.94
CA ALA A 199 0.72 -20.51 3.61
C ALA A 199 0.62 -22.04 3.41
N PHE A 200 1.54 -22.81 3.99
CA PHE A 200 1.43 -24.27 3.97
C PHE A 200 0.14 -24.75 4.67
N LEU A 201 -0.22 -24.17 5.81
CA LEU A 201 -1.43 -24.53 6.56
C LEU A 201 -2.72 -24.07 5.85
N GLU A 202 -2.67 -22.93 5.14
CA GLU A 202 -3.77 -22.47 4.28
C GLU A 202 -4.17 -23.53 3.26
N HIS A 203 -3.19 -24.21 2.66
CA HIS A 203 -3.44 -25.18 1.58
C HIS A 203 -3.38 -26.65 2.01
N ALA A 204 -3.05 -26.93 3.27
CA ALA A 204 -2.92 -28.29 3.78
C ALA A 204 -4.22 -29.09 3.63
N ASP A 205 -4.10 -30.37 3.28
CA ASP A 205 -5.24 -31.29 3.31
C ASP A 205 -5.42 -31.84 4.73
N PHE A 206 -6.22 -31.11 5.53
CA PHE A 206 -6.51 -31.48 6.91
C PHE A 206 -7.23 -32.83 7.04
N ALA A 207 -8.04 -33.24 6.06
CA ALA A 207 -8.71 -34.52 6.10
C ALA A 207 -7.71 -35.68 5.93
N SER A 208 -6.78 -35.55 4.99
CA SER A 208 -5.69 -36.50 4.80
C SER A 208 -4.78 -36.59 6.03
N LEU A 209 -4.39 -35.44 6.60
CA LEU A 209 -3.57 -35.40 7.82
C LEU A 209 -4.30 -36.03 9.03
N ALA A 210 -5.61 -35.81 9.17
CA ALA A 210 -6.41 -36.42 10.23
C ALA A 210 -6.50 -37.95 10.08
N ALA A 211 -6.71 -38.44 8.85
CA ALA A 211 -6.73 -39.88 8.56
C ALA A 211 -5.37 -40.52 8.84
N ALA A 212 -4.28 -39.88 8.42
CA ALA A 212 -2.92 -40.35 8.67
C ALA A 212 -2.55 -40.37 10.15
N LYS A 213 -3.00 -39.36 10.92
CA LYS A 213 -2.86 -39.34 12.38
C LYS A 213 -3.54 -40.55 13.02
N ALA A 214 -4.78 -40.85 12.60
CA ALA A 214 -5.50 -42.02 13.11
C ALA A 214 -4.85 -43.35 12.72
N ALA A 215 -4.20 -43.42 11.54
CA ALA A 215 -3.50 -44.60 11.04
C ALA A 215 -2.07 -44.76 11.57
N GLY A 216 -1.52 -43.76 12.27
CA GLY A 216 -0.12 -43.76 12.74
C GLY A 216 0.92 -43.48 11.65
N THR A 217 0.52 -42.93 10.49
CA THR A 217 1.37 -42.66 9.32
C THR A 217 1.53 -41.15 9.05
N LEU A 218 1.52 -40.36 10.13
CA LEU A 218 1.50 -38.89 10.04
C LEU A 218 2.79 -38.32 9.45
N GLU A 219 3.95 -38.94 9.70
CA GLU A 219 5.23 -38.46 9.17
C GLU A 219 5.30 -38.57 7.65
N GLU A 220 4.88 -39.70 7.09
CA GLU A 220 4.80 -39.91 5.65
C GLU A 220 3.77 -38.96 5.01
N ALA A 221 2.63 -38.76 5.67
CA ALA A 221 1.58 -37.87 5.18
C ALA A 221 2.02 -36.40 5.11
N ILE A 222 2.81 -35.92 6.08
CA ILE A 222 3.36 -34.56 6.06
C ILE A 222 4.33 -34.38 4.88
N LEU A 223 5.16 -35.39 4.59
CA LEU A 223 6.07 -35.35 3.43
C LEU A 223 5.28 -35.38 2.11
N ALA A 224 4.27 -36.24 2.02
CA ALA A 224 3.39 -36.31 0.86
C ALA A 224 2.61 -35.02 0.63
N GLU A 225 2.12 -34.38 1.70
CA GLU A 225 1.47 -33.07 1.68
C GLU A 225 2.40 -31.98 1.14
N ARG A 226 3.64 -31.91 1.65
CA ARG A 226 4.67 -30.99 1.14
C ARG A 226 4.93 -31.21 -0.34
N GLN A 227 5.09 -32.46 -0.75
CA GLN A 227 5.31 -32.79 -2.16
C GLN A 227 4.10 -32.41 -3.02
N ARG A 228 2.87 -32.67 -2.57
CA ARG A 228 1.66 -32.26 -3.29
C ARG A 228 1.63 -30.75 -3.51
N GLN A 229 1.94 -29.95 -2.48
CA GLN A 229 1.98 -28.49 -2.62
C GLN A 229 3.06 -28.01 -3.59
N VAL A 230 4.19 -28.72 -3.69
CA VAL A 230 5.21 -28.46 -4.72
C VAL A 230 4.71 -28.82 -6.12
N ASP A 231 4.16 -30.03 -6.28
CA ASP A 231 3.67 -30.53 -7.58
C ASP A 231 2.53 -29.66 -8.14
N THR A 232 1.68 -29.15 -7.25
CA THR A 232 0.59 -28.21 -7.56
C THR A 232 1.05 -26.74 -7.65
N ARG A 233 2.35 -26.47 -7.48
CA ARG A 233 2.97 -25.14 -7.56
C ARG A 233 2.43 -24.12 -6.56
N LEU A 234 1.91 -24.59 -5.43
CA LEU A 234 1.51 -23.75 -4.30
C LEU A 234 2.73 -23.28 -3.49
N VAL A 235 3.76 -24.13 -3.40
CA VAL A 235 5.01 -23.83 -2.68
C VAL A 235 6.21 -24.17 -3.55
N ALA A 236 7.22 -23.30 -3.56
CA ALA A 236 8.47 -23.58 -4.28
C ALA A 236 9.24 -24.74 -3.61
N PRO A 237 9.92 -25.62 -4.38
CA PRO A 237 10.65 -26.77 -3.82
C PRO A 237 11.61 -26.38 -2.69
N GLU A 238 12.35 -25.28 -2.86
CA GLU A 238 13.37 -24.82 -1.91
C GLU A 238 12.76 -24.33 -0.59
N ILE A 239 11.53 -23.82 -0.64
CA ILE A 239 10.76 -23.41 0.53
C ILE A 239 10.18 -24.65 1.20
N ALA A 240 9.57 -25.53 0.40
CA ALA A 240 8.95 -26.75 0.87
C ALA A 240 9.94 -27.60 1.65
N GLU A 241 11.18 -27.77 1.17
CA GLU A 241 12.29 -28.48 1.85
C GLU A 241 12.64 -27.90 3.22
N LYS A 242 12.50 -26.58 3.40
CA LYS A 242 12.82 -25.88 4.65
C LYS A 242 11.68 -25.85 5.67
N LEU A 243 10.46 -26.23 5.28
CA LEU A 243 9.34 -26.34 6.21
C LEU A 243 9.62 -27.39 7.29
N ASN A 244 9.45 -26.97 8.55
CA ASN A 244 9.74 -27.83 9.69
C ASN A 244 8.62 -28.86 9.90
N ALA A 245 8.86 -30.10 9.46
CA ALA A 245 7.92 -31.22 9.62
C ALA A 245 7.53 -31.47 11.09
N GLY A 246 8.44 -31.28 12.05
CA GLY A 246 8.15 -31.42 13.47
C GLY A 246 7.15 -30.37 14.00
N ARG A 247 7.16 -29.14 13.46
CA ARG A 247 6.15 -28.11 13.77
C ARG A 247 4.79 -28.49 13.21
N ILE A 248 4.75 -29.00 11.98
CA ILE A 248 3.51 -29.47 11.33
C ILE A 248 2.92 -30.66 12.09
N ARG A 249 3.78 -31.61 12.50
CA ARG A 249 3.37 -32.77 13.32
C ARG A 249 2.75 -32.33 14.64
N ARG A 250 3.43 -31.44 15.40
CA ARG A 250 2.89 -30.87 16.64
C ARG A 250 1.55 -30.19 16.44
N PHE A 251 1.36 -29.47 15.32
CA PHE A 251 0.07 -28.90 14.96
C PHE A 251 -1.00 -29.97 14.73
N ALA A 252 -0.75 -30.96 13.88
CA ALA A 252 -1.71 -32.05 13.64
C ALA A 252 -2.05 -32.83 14.92
N GLU A 253 -1.14 -32.87 15.90
CA GLU A 253 -1.35 -33.50 17.19
C GLU A 253 -2.10 -32.60 18.20
N SER A 254 -2.19 -31.29 17.96
CA SER A 254 -2.71 -30.30 18.90
C SER A 254 -4.24 -30.29 19.07
N GLU A 255 -4.69 -29.63 20.15
CA GLU A 255 -6.10 -29.33 20.39
C GLU A 255 -6.73 -28.45 19.29
N ALA A 256 -5.96 -27.50 18.74
CA ALA A 256 -6.43 -26.66 17.63
C ALA A 256 -6.80 -27.51 16.41
N PHE A 257 -5.98 -28.51 16.07
CA PHE A 257 -6.28 -29.42 14.97
C PHE A 257 -7.45 -30.36 15.29
N ALA A 258 -7.61 -30.78 16.54
CA ALA A 258 -8.80 -31.52 16.96
C ALA A 258 -10.09 -30.72 16.74
N LYS A 259 -10.09 -29.42 17.09
CA LYS A 259 -11.21 -28.51 16.82
C LYS A 259 -11.49 -28.35 15.32
N ILE A 260 -10.45 -28.22 14.49
CA ILE A 260 -10.57 -28.18 13.03
C ILE A 260 -11.25 -29.43 12.49
N CYS A 261 -10.85 -30.62 12.97
CA CYS A 261 -11.43 -31.89 12.54
C CYS A 261 -12.89 -32.07 12.98
N ALA A 262 -13.28 -31.45 14.09
CA ALA A 262 -14.63 -31.55 14.66
C ALA A 262 -15.64 -30.58 14.00
N ALA A 263 -15.16 -29.55 13.29
CA ALA A 263 -16.02 -28.55 12.67
C ALA A 263 -16.79 -29.12 11.46
N GLU A 264 -18.04 -28.69 11.27
CA GLU A 264 -18.83 -29.06 10.08
C GLU A 264 -18.25 -28.44 8.81
N LYS A 265 -17.70 -27.23 8.96
CA LYS A 265 -17.06 -26.50 7.87
C LYS A 265 -15.88 -25.70 8.39
N VAL A 266 -14.79 -25.76 7.66
CA VAL A 266 -13.57 -24.99 7.92
C VAL A 266 -13.46 -23.91 6.85
N LEU A 267 -13.61 -22.65 7.23
CA LEU A 267 -13.38 -21.52 6.35
C LEU A 267 -11.97 -20.99 6.59
N ARG A 268 -11.11 -21.08 5.58
CA ARG A 268 -9.73 -20.58 5.62
C ARG A 268 -9.63 -19.25 4.90
N GLU A 269 -8.71 -18.40 5.35
CA GLU A 269 -8.42 -17.09 4.75
C GLU A 269 -9.69 -16.29 4.46
N LEU A 270 -10.58 -16.21 5.45
CA LEU A 270 -11.88 -15.58 5.27
C LEU A 270 -11.72 -14.06 5.25
N ALA A 271 -11.56 -13.50 4.05
CA ALA A 271 -11.56 -12.06 3.83
C ALA A 271 -12.93 -11.46 4.16
N PHE A 272 -12.94 -10.32 4.86
CA PHE A 272 -14.14 -9.58 5.19
C PHE A 272 -13.91 -8.07 5.10
N ILE A 273 -15.01 -7.35 4.85
CA ILE A 273 -15.10 -5.90 4.97
C ILE A 273 -16.43 -5.57 5.64
N THR A 274 -16.38 -4.97 6.82
CA THR A 274 -17.56 -4.82 7.67
C THR A 274 -17.51 -3.47 8.40
N ALA A 275 -18.63 -2.76 8.44
CA ALA A 275 -18.78 -1.58 9.29
C ALA A 275 -18.87 -2.02 10.76
N LEU A 276 -17.90 -1.60 11.57
CA LEU A 276 -17.84 -1.86 13.01
C LEU A 276 -17.96 -0.54 13.80
N PRO A 277 -18.44 -0.57 15.04
CA PRO A 277 -18.47 0.62 15.89
C PRO A 277 -17.08 1.26 16.01
N ALA A 278 -16.99 2.56 15.81
CA ALA A 278 -15.74 3.31 15.90
C ALA A 278 -15.11 3.14 17.30
N SER A 279 -15.94 3.07 18.34
CA SER A 279 -15.53 2.79 19.72
C SER A 279 -14.73 1.50 19.87
N ALA A 280 -15.13 0.42 19.19
CA ALA A 280 -14.42 -0.86 19.22
C ALA A 280 -13.05 -0.77 18.55
N VAL A 281 -12.96 -0.06 17.41
CA VAL A 281 -11.71 0.16 16.68
C VAL A 281 -10.75 1.02 17.50
N LEU A 282 -11.23 2.11 18.10
CA LEU A 282 -10.41 2.98 18.94
C LEU A 282 -9.91 2.25 20.21
N THR A 283 -10.78 1.47 20.85
CA THR A 283 -10.39 0.63 22.00
C THR A 283 -9.30 -0.35 21.60
N ALA A 284 -9.41 -0.99 20.43
CA ALA A 284 -8.37 -1.88 19.91
C ALA A 284 -7.04 -1.16 19.59
N GLN A 285 -7.07 0.15 19.37
CA GLN A 285 -5.88 1.01 19.21
C GLN A 285 -5.36 1.57 20.55
N GLY A 286 -5.93 1.18 21.69
CA GLY A 286 -5.50 1.64 23.02
C GLY A 286 -6.07 2.99 23.44
N ALA A 287 -7.12 3.49 22.78
CA ALA A 287 -7.81 4.71 23.21
C ALA A 287 -8.47 4.52 24.59
N SER A 288 -8.57 5.62 25.35
CA SER A 288 -9.25 5.63 26.63
C SER A 288 -10.76 5.38 26.48
N ALA A 289 -11.41 4.94 27.56
CA ALA A 289 -12.86 4.72 27.57
C ALA A 289 -13.66 6.00 27.23
N GLN A 290 -13.14 7.18 27.59
CA GLN A 290 -13.76 8.47 27.27
C GLN A 290 -13.71 8.77 25.77
N GLU A 291 -12.58 8.48 25.11
CA GLU A 291 -12.43 8.67 23.66
C GLU A 291 -13.30 7.69 22.89
N ALA A 292 -13.37 6.42 23.32
CA ALA A 292 -14.24 5.42 22.70
C ALA A 292 -15.72 5.75 22.86
N ALA A 293 -16.14 6.25 24.03
CA ALA A 293 -17.53 6.64 24.28
C ALA A 293 -17.98 7.84 23.43
N ALA A 294 -17.06 8.76 23.12
CA ALA A 294 -17.36 9.94 22.32
C ALA A 294 -17.76 9.63 20.85
N VAL A 295 -17.50 8.41 20.39
CA VAL A 295 -17.76 7.95 19.02
C VAL A 295 -18.59 6.66 18.97
N GLN A 296 -19.35 6.38 20.04
CA GLN A 296 -20.10 5.13 20.18
C GLN A 296 -21.11 4.87 19.06
N ASP A 297 -21.69 5.93 18.51
CA ASP A 297 -22.73 5.87 17.47
C ASP A 297 -22.14 5.87 16.05
N GLU A 298 -20.83 6.06 15.92
CA GLU A 298 -20.12 6.14 14.65
C GLU A 298 -19.63 4.78 14.17
N GLN A 299 -19.44 4.64 12.86
CA GLN A 299 -18.98 3.40 12.23
C GLN A 299 -17.67 3.62 11.49
N VAL A 300 -16.83 2.58 11.51
CA VAL A 300 -15.58 2.51 10.76
C VAL A 300 -15.60 1.28 9.88
N LEU A 301 -15.14 1.42 8.63
CA LEU A 301 -15.01 0.29 7.72
C LEU A 301 -13.76 -0.52 8.07
N VAL A 302 -13.95 -1.73 8.60
CA VAL A 302 -12.87 -2.62 9.00
C VAL A 302 -12.70 -3.71 7.95
N GLN A 303 -11.48 -3.88 7.44
CA GLN A 303 -11.12 -4.97 6.55
C GLN A 303 -10.10 -5.90 7.21
N GLY A 304 -10.22 -7.20 6.96
CA GLY A 304 -9.29 -8.20 7.50
C GLY A 304 -9.44 -9.55 6.83
N ILE A 305 -8.54 -10.46 7.16
CA ILE A 305 -8.56 -11.85 6.71
C ILE A 305 -8.39 -12.71 7.95
N ALA A 306 -9.39 -13.53 8.26
CA ALA A 306 -9.33 -14.46 9.38
C ALA A 306 -8.80 -15.82 8.90
N ASP A 307 -7.70 -16.28 9.49
CA ASP A 307 -7.02 -17.53 9.10
C ASP A 307 -7.96 -18.74 9.13
N LEU A 308 -8.73 -18.88 10.22
CA LEU A 308 -9.68 -19.98 10.41
C LEU A 308 -10.97 -19.52 11.09
N VAL A 309 -12.09 -19.77 10.41
CA VAL A 309 -13.42 -19.74 11.02
C VAL A 309 -14.02 -21.14 10.94
N LEU A 310 -14.13 -21.77 12.11
CA LEU A 310 -14.71 -23.10 12.28
C LEU A 310 -16.22 -22.95 12.50
N VAL A 311 -17.00 -23.64 11.69
CA VAL A 311 -18.46 -23.60 11.75
C VAL A 311 -18.97 -24.86 12.44
N PHE A 312 -19.70 -24.64 13.53
CA PHE A 312 -20.44 -25.67 14.27
C PHE A 312 -21.95 -25.45 14.07
N PRO A 313 -22.81 -26.40 14.52
CA PRO A 313 -24.26 -26.29 14.32
C PRO A 313 -24.86 -24.97 14.84
N ASP A 314 -24.47 -24.56 16.04
CA ASP A 314 -25.05 -23.43 16.80
C ASP A 314 -24.08 -22.24 16.97
N HIS A 315 -22.78 -22.45 16.79
CA HIS A 315 -21.76 -21.44 17.04
C HIS A 315 -20.63 -21.45 16.01
N LEU A 316 -19.71 -20.50 16.19
CA LEU A 316 -18.48 -20.36 15.42
C LEU A 316 -17.29 -20.33 16.39
N GLU A 317 -16.16 -20.87 15.95
CA GLU A 317 -14.88 -20.70 16.63
C GLU A 317 -13.89 -20.02 15.69
N LEU A 318 -13.11 -19.07 16.22
CA LEU A 318 -12.10 -18.32 15.48
C LEU A 318 -10.71 -18.79 15.93
N LEU A 319 -9.87 -19.19 14.99
CA LEU A 319 -8.46 -19.50 15.25
C LEU A 319 -7.56 -18.64 14.35
N ASP A 320 -6.45 -18.17 14.89
CA ASP A 320 -5.43 -17.41 14.15
C ASP A 320 -4.05 -18.06 14.36
N TYR A 321 -3.29 -18.25 13.29
CA TYR A 321 -1.99 -18.89 13.32
C TYR A 321 -0.89 -17.86 13.54
N LYS A 322 -0.08 -18.07 14.56
CA LYS A 322 1.03 -17.16 14.88
C LYS A 322 2.37 -17.86 14.85
N THR A 323 3.27 -17.33 14.04
CA THR A 323 4.64 -17.84 13.84
C THR A 323 5.70 -17.00 14.52
N ASP A 324 5.31 -15.92 15.20
CA ASP A 324 6.24 -15.08 15.95
C ASP A 324 6.84 -15.81 17.15
N ARG A 325 8.02 -15.34 17.58
CA ARG A 325 8.84 -15.97 18.62
C ARG A 325 8.53 -15.47 20.04
N ARG A 326 7.30 -15.03 20.29
CA ARG A 326 6.88 -14.61 21.65
C ARG A 326 6.99 -15.80 22.61
N LYS A 327 7.36 -15.50 23.86
CA LYS A 327 7.77 -16.53 24.83
C LYS A 327 6.66 -16.97 25.78
N THR A 328 5.67 -16.11 26.03
CA THR A 328 4.60 -16.38 26.99
C THR A 328 3.21 -16.23 26.38
N GLU A 329 2.22 -16.92 26.93
CA GLU A 329 0.81 -16.75 26.51
C GLU A 329 0.34 -15.31 26.69
N ALA A 330 0.74 -14.67 27.80
CA ALA A 330 0.39 -13.29 28.08
C ALA A 330 0.88 -12.32 26.99
N ASP A 331 2.07 -12.57 26.43
CA ASP A 331 2.60 -11.76 25.32
C ASP A 331 1.78 -11.91 24.04
N PHE A 332 1.30 -13.13 23.75
CA PHE A 332 0.41 -13.38 22.60
C PHE A 332 -0.94 -12.71 22.79
N LEU A 333 -1.54 -12.85 23.97
CA LEU A 333 -2.85 -12.26 24.26
C LEU A 333 -2.80 -10.74 24.24
N SER A 334 -1.79 -10.14 24.87
CA SER A 334 -1.59 -8.68 24.84
C SER A 334 -1.48 -8.15 23.41
N ALA A 335 -0.78 -8.86 22.53
CA ALA A 335 -0.60 -8.45 21.15
C ALA A 335 -1.85 -8.66 20.28
N TYR A 336 -2.51 -9.82 20.38
CA TYR A 336 -3.45 -10.25 19.34
C TYR A 336 -4.92 -10.30 19.80
N ARG A 337 -5.20 -10.16 21.09
CA ARG A 337 -6.59 -10.07 21.59
C ARG A 337 -7.38 -8.91 20.95
N PRO A 338 -6.82 -7.71 20.72
CA PRO A 338 -7.51 -6.66 19.97
C PRO A 338 -7.90 -7.11 18.55
N GLN A 339 -7.01 -7.82 17.85
CA GLN A 339 -7.24 -8.40 16.52
C GLN A 339 -8.43 -9.36 16.54
N LEU A 340 -8.38 -10.33 17.45
CA LEU A 340 -9.39 -11.40 17.56
C LEU A 340 -10.77 -10.85 17.96
N ASN A 341 -10.82 -9.81 18.79
CA ASN A 341 -12.07 -9.16 19.13
C ASN A 341 -12.71 -8.48 17.92
N LEU A 342 -11.92 -7.81 17.08
CA LEU A 342 -12.43 -7.20 15.85
C LEU A 342 -12.87 -8.24 14.82
N TYR A 343 -12.13 -9.34 14.69
CA TYR A 343 -12.52 -10.49 13.87
C TYR A 343 -13.84 -11.08 14.35
N ALA A 344 -13.99 -11.33 15.64
CA ALA A 344 -15.22 -11.86 16.21
C ALA A 344 -16.42 -10.95 15.92
N LEU A 345 -16.29 -9.62 16.12
CA LEU A 345 -17.35 -8.67 15.79
C LEU A 345 -17.73 -8.68 14.31
N ALA A 346 -16.75 -8.76 13.41
CA ALA A 346 -16.99 -8.79 11.98
C ALA A 346 -17.66 -10.10 11.53
N ILE A 347 -17.21 -11.23 12.08
CA ILE A 347 -17.73 -12.57 11.78
C ILE A 347 -19.14 -12.74 12.36
N ASP A 348 -19.38 -12.30 13.60
CA ASP A 348 -20.71 -12.28 14.22
C ASP A 348 -21.75 -11.58 13.35
N LYS A 349 -21.40 -10.42 12.77
CA LYS A 349 -22.29 -9.69 11.87
C LYS A 349 -22.51 -10.45 10.56
N ARG A 350 -21.47 -11.07 10.01
CA ARG A 350 -21.53 -11.78 8.73
C ARG A 350 -22.32 -13.08 8.79
N PHE A 351 -22.28 -13.79 9.93
CA PHE A 351 -22.86 -15.12 10.09
C PHE A 351 -24.08 -15.15 11.02
N ALA A 352 -24.68 -13.98 11.30
CA ALA A 352 -25.89 -13.89 12.10
C ALA A 352 -26.96 -14.90 11.61
N PRO A 353 -27.61 -15.67 12.51
CA PRO A 353 -27.60 -15.52 13.96
C PRO A 353 -26.47 -16.26 14.70
N LYS A 354 -25.59 -17.02 14.02
CA LYS A 354 -24.50 -17.75 14.69
C LYS A 354 -23.48 -16.78 15.31
N LYS A 355 -22.98 -17.13 16.49
CA LYS A 355 -22.05 -16.31 17.28
C LYS A 355 -20.70 -16.98 17.43
N VAL A 356 -19.64 -16.17 17.46
CA VAL A 356 -18.29 -16.61 17.83
C VAL A 356 -18.25 -16.84 19.34
N THR A 357 -18.19 -18.10 19.76
CA THR A 357 -18.15 -18.49 21.19
C THR A 357 -16.74 -18.78 21.67
N TYR A 358 -15.80 -19.05 20.76
CA TYR A 358 -14.40 -19.30 21.07
C TYR A 358 -13.50 -18.47 20.15
N LYS A 359 -12.41 -17.95 20.72
CA LYS A 359 -11.32 -17.28 19.99
C LYS A 359 -10.01 -17.82 20.52
N GLY A 360 -9.13 -18.24 19.64
CA GLY A 360 -7.83 -18.76 20.03
C GLY A 360 -6.71 -18.40 19.06
N ILE A 361 -5.50 -18.47 19.58
CA ILE A 361 -4.26 -18.32 18.83
C ILE A 361 -3.55 -19.66 18.86
N TYR A 362 -3.25 -20.23 17.71
CA TYR A 362 -2.35 -21.37 17.64
C TYR A 362 -0.91 -20.87 17.41
N SER A 363 -0.08 -20.97 18.45
CA SER A 363 1.33 -20.57 18.37
C SER A 363 2.16 -21.72 17.81
N LEU A 364 2.78 -21.51 16.64
CA LEU A 364 3.63 -22.51 15.98
C LEU A 364 4.99 -22.65 16.68
N GLU A 365 5.41 -21.63 17.42
CA GLU A 365 6.63 -21.66 18.23
C GLU A 365 6.39 -22.51 19.49
N LEU A 366 5.36 -22.18 20.27
CA LEU A 366 5.02 -22.89 21.50
C LEU A 366 4.38 -24.27 21.23
N GLY A 367 3.77 -24.46 20.06
CA GLY A 367 3.10 -25.71 19.66
C GLY A 367 1.80 -25.97 20.42
N ARG A 368 1.06 -24.92 20.78
CA ARG A 368 -0.18 -25.03 21.55
C ARG A 368 -1.20 -23.93 21.20
N LEU A 369 -2.44 -24.23 21.53
CA LEU A 369 -3.58 -23.32 21.45
C LEU A 369 -3.63 -22.42 22.70
N ILE A 370 -3.88 -21.13 22.50
CA ILE A 370 -3.97 -20.10 23.54
C ILE A 370 -5.35 -19.45 23.42
N GLU A 371 -6.17 -19.52 24.45
CA GLU A 371 -7.52 -18.93 24.49
C GLU A 371 -7.47 -17.43 24.85
N ALA A 372 -8.29 -16.60 24.17
CA ALA A 372 -8.16 -15.13 24.16
C ALA A 372 -9.31 -14.28 24.74
#